data_AF-A0A973H2S7-F1
#
_entry.id   AF-A0A973H2S7-F1
#
_cell.length_a   1.000
_cell.length_b   1.000
_cell.length_c   1.000
_cell.angle_alpha   90.00
_cell.angle_beta   90.00
_cell.angle_gamma   90.00
#
_symmetry.space_group_name_H-M   'P 1'
#
loop_
_entity.id
_entity.type
_entity.pdbx_description
1 polymer ?
#
loop_
_entity_poly.entity_id
_entity_poly.type
_entity_poly.pdbx_seq_one_letter_code
_entity_poly.pdbx_strand_id
1 'polypeptide(L)'
;DGSWAARGQLAPTGATAVADQIATSPAHRRRGLATLVMRTLQRAALEEGAERCVLAGTPAGRALYESLGWTVSAVLTSARYTGN
;
A
#
# COMPACT_ATOMS: atom_id res chain seq x y z
N ASP A 1 -8.24 9.57 -20.73
CA ASP A 1 -8.94 8.53 -21.52
C ASP A 1 -9.74 7.56 -20.65
N GLY A 2 -9.69 7.67 -19.31
CA GLY A 2 -10.42 6.75 -18.41
C GLY A 2 -9.72 5.40 -18.21
N SER A 3 -8.51 5.22 -18.76
CA SER A 3 -7.74 4.00 -18.60
C SER A 3 -7.26 3.81 -17.15
N TRP A 4 -7.04 2.56 -16.77
CA TRP A 4 -6.54 2.22 -15.43
C TRP A 4 -5.18 2.89 -15.17
N ALA A 5 -5.15 3.76 -14.16
CA ALA A 5 -3.98 4.56 -13.82
C ALA A 5 -3.28 4.07 -12.55
N ALA A 6 -4.00 4.00 -11.43
CA ALA A 6 -3.52 3.43 -10.18
C ALA A 6 -4.68 2.92 -9.32
N ARG A 7 -4.39 1.99 -8.41
CA ARG A 7 -5.37 1.46 -7.43
C ARG A 7 -4.65 1.03 -6.15
N GLY A 8 -5.46 0.81 -5.12
CA GLY A 8 -5.06 0.24 -3.84
C GLY A 8 -6.30 -0.02 -2.99
N GLN A 9 -6.16 -0.82 -1.96
CA GLN A 9 -7.19 -1.06 -0.96
C GLN A 9 -6.58 -1.00 0.43
N LEU A 10 -7.42 -0.68 1.42
CA LEU A 10 -7.04 -0.68 2.82
C LEU A 10 -8.23 -1.14 3.65
N ALA A 11 -7.99 -2.02 4.62
CA ALA A 11 -9.01 -2.57 5.50
C ALA A 11 -8.64 -2.28 6.97
N PRO A 12 -9.45 -1.48 7.69
CA PRO A 12 -9.28 -1.30 9.13
C PRO A 12 -9.62 -2.57 9.92
N THR A 13 -8.84 -2.81 10.96
CA THR A 13 -8.92 -3.92 11.92
C THR A 13 -8.67 -3.37 13.32
N GLY A 14 -9.68 -2.69 13.88
CA GLY A 14 -9.52 -1.92 15.13
C GLY A 14 -8.53 -0.76 14.94
N ALA A 15 -7.59 -0.62 15.88
CA ALA A 15 -6.58 0.46 15.84
C ALA A 15 -5.54 0.32 14.70
N THR A 16 -5.56 -0.76 13.92
CA THR A 16 -4.62 -0.98 12.79
C THR A 16 -5.38 -1.11 11.50
N ALA A 17 -4.83 -0.65 10.37
CA ALA A 17 -5.35 -0.92 9.05
C ALA A 17 -4.33 -1.59 8.14
N VAL A 18 -4.78 -2.52 7.29
CA VAL A 18 -3.91 -3.26 6.37
C VAL A 18 -4.11 -2.74 4.95
N ALA A 19 -3.06 -2.19 4.34
CA ALA A 19 -3.05 -1.81 2.93
C ALA A 19 -2.58 -2.97 2.03
N ASP A 20 -3.21 -3.10 0.86
CA ASP A 20 -2.92 -4.16 -0.11
C ASP A 20 -3.18 -3.69 -1.56
N GLN A 21 -2.65 -4.44 -2.53
CA GLN A 21 -2.81 -4.24 -3.98
C GLN A 21 -2.50 -2.81 -4.47
N ILE A 22 -1.52 -2.15 -3.86
CA ILE A 22 -1.03 -0.84 -4.30
C ILE A 22 -0.32 -1.00 -5.65
N ALA A 23 -0.92 -0.47 -6.71
CA ALA A 23 -0.42 -0.64 -8.07
C ALA A 23 -0.60 0.63 -8.90
N THR A 24 0.36 0.88 -9.79
CA THR A 24 0.28 1.93 -10.81
C THR A 24 0.56 1.30 -12.17
N SER A 25 -0.32 1.58 -13.12
CA SER A 25 -0.20 1.13 -14.51
C SER A 25 1.14 1.58 -15.10
N PRO A 26 1.83 0.74 -15.88
CA PRO A 26 3.11 1.10 -16.51
C PRO A 26 3.06 2.44 -17.24
N ALA A 27 1.99 2.70 -18.01
CA ALA A 27 1.79 3.94 -18.77
C ALA A 27 1.57 5.19 -17.89
N HIS A 28 1.30 5.01 -16.60
CA HIS A 28 0.96 6.07 -15.66
C HIS A 28 1.97 6.22 -14.51
N ARG A 29 3.11 5.52 -14.57
CA ARG A 29 4.17 5.62 -13.55
C ARG A 29 4.82 7.00 -13.53
N ARG A 30 5.47 7.33 -12.41
CA ARG A 30 6.20 8.60 -12.18
C ARG A 30 5.33 9.86 -12.25
N ARG A 31 4.02 9.71 -12.05
CA ARG A 31 3.03 10.81 -12.01
C ARG A 31 2.45 11.07 -10.61
N GLY A 32 3.08 10.53 -9.56
CA GLY A 32 2.62 10.68 -8.18
C GLY A 32 1.34 9.91 -7.80
N LEU A 33 0.82 9.05 -8.69
CA LEU A 33 -0.47 8.39 -8.46
C LEU A 33 -0.47 7.41 -7.30
N ALA A 34 0.61 6.67 -7.08
CA ALA A 34 0.73 5.78 -5.92
C ALA A 34 0.72 6.56 -4.60
N THR A 35 1.37 7.72 -4.56
CA THR A 35 1.32 8.65 -3.41
C THR A 35 -0.10 9.13 -3.16
N LEU A 36 -0.83 9.51 -4.21
CA LEU A 36 -2.22 9.94 -4.10
C LEU A 36 -3.11 8.82 -3.52
N VAL A 37 -3.00 7.60 -4.07
CA VAL A 37 -3.74 6.42 -3.58
C VAL A 37 -3.43 6.18 -2.10
N MET A 38 -2.16 6.10 -1.72
CA MET A 38 -1.76 5.82 -0.34
C MET A 38 -2.28 6.86 0.65
N ARG A 39 -2.14 8.16 0.34
CA ARG A 39 -2.63 9.23 1.22
C ARG A 39 -4.15 9.20 1.37
N THR A 40 -4.86 8.88 0.29
CA THR A 40 -6.32 8.76 0.32
C THR A 40 -6.74 7.60 1.23
N LEU A 41 -6.11 6.44 1.09
CA LEU A 41 -6.39 5.27 1.92
C LEU A 41 -6.03 5.50 3.39
N GLN A 42 -4.87 6.11 3.67
CA GLN A 42 -4.46 6.44 5.04
C GLN A 42 -5.46 7.39 5.71
N ARG A 43 -5.95 8.40 4.98
CA ARG A 43 -6.96 9.32 5.51
C ARG A 43 -8.26 8.60 5.84
N ALA A 44 -8.76 7.75 4.93
CA ALA A 44 -9.96 6.96 5.18
C ALA A 44 -9.79 6.06 6.42
N ALA A 45 -8.62 5.44 6.59
CA ALA A 45 -8.30 4.63 7.77
C ALA A 45 -8.40 5.41 9.08
N LEU A 46 -7.84 6.63 9.10
CA LEU A 46 -7.87 7.52 10.27
C LEU A 46 -9.30 7.94 10.61
N GLU A 47 -10.11 8.24 9.59
CA GLU A 47 -11.54 8.59 9.75
C GLU A 47 -12.34 7.41 10.33
N GLU A 48 -11.94 6.16 10.08
CA GLU A 48 -12.51 4.94 10.67
C GLU A 48 -11.89 4.55 12.03
N GLY A 49 -10.99 5.38 12.58
CA GLY A 49 -10.41 5.18 13.92
C GLY A 49 -9.16 4.31 13.97
N ALA A 50 -8.55 3.99 12.82
CA ALA A 50 -7.23 3.36 12.83
C ALA A 50 -6.17 4.36 13.33
N GLU A 51 -5.21 3.89 14.13
CA GLU A 51 -4.09 4.68 14.63
C GLU A 51 -2.82 4.46 13.80
N ARG A 52 -2.75 3.31 13.11
CA ARG A 52 -1.57 2.89 12.35
C ARG A 52 -1.97 2.06 11.13
N CYS A 53 -1.14 2.11 10.10
CA CYS A 53 -1.32 1.29 8.90
C CYS A 53 -0.13 0.35 8.72
N VAL A 54 -0.39 -0.85 8.20
CA VAL A 54 0.63 -1.86 7.88
C VAL A 54 0.42 -2.37 6.47
N LEU A 55 1.50 -2.83 5.82
CA LEU A 55 1.43 -3.50 4.53
C LEU A 55 2.60 -4.47 4.36
N ALA A 56 2.41 -5.45 3.48
CA ALA A 56 3.49 -6.27 2.96
C ALA A 56 4.02 -5.65 1.67
N GLY A 57 5.18 -4.97 1.76
CA GLY A 57 5.75 -4.24 0.64
C GLY A 57 6.73 -5.06 -0.19
N THR A 58 6.80 -4.78 -1.50
CA THR A 58 7.92 -5.25 -2.32
C THR A 58 9.15 -4.34 -2.12
N PRO A 59 10.38 -4.83 -2.36
CA PRO A 59 11.56 -3.98 -2.31
C PRO A 59 11.47 -2.75 -3.24
N ALA A 60 10.86 -2.91 -4.42
CA ALA A 60 10.64 -1.82 -5.37
C ALA A 60 9.67 -0.73 -4.85
N GLY A 61 8.72 -1.10 -3.99
CA GLY A 61 7.79 -0.16 -3.36
C GLY A 61 8.38 0.59 -2.15
N ARG A 62 9.50 0.13 -1.60
CA ARG A 62 10.09 0.68 -0.37
C ARG A 62 10.31 2.20 -0.43
N ALA A 63 10.92 2.69 -1.50
CA ALA A 63 11.21 4.12 -1.65
C ALA A 63 9.94 4.99 -1.64
N LEU A 64 8.81 4.48 -2.16
CA LEU A 64 7.53 5.17 -2.05
C LEU A 64 7.09 5.24 -0.59
N TYR A 65 7.08 4.11 0.12
CA TYR A 65 6.60 4.06 1.50
C TYR A 65 7.44 4.94 2.43
N GLU A 66 8.77 4.87 2.33
CA GLU A 66 9.69 5.73 3.10
C GLU A 66 9.44 7.23 2.80
N SER A 67 9.20 7.61 1.54
CA SER A 67 8.85 9.00 1.18
C SER A 67 7.53 9.49 1.79
N LEU A 68 6.66 8.58 2.22
CA LEU A 68 5.38 8.86 2.86
C LEU A 68 5.47 8.77 4.40
N GLY A 69 6.67 8.61 4.96
CA GLY A 69 6.89 8.52 6.40
C GLY A 69 6.65 7.12 6.98
N TRP A 70 6.49 6.09 6.15
CA TRP A 70 6.43 4.71 6.63
C TRP A 70 7.82 4.22 7.02
N THR A 71 7.89 3.34 8.01
CA THR A 71 9.12 2.70 8.45
C THR A 71 9.09 1.21 8.17
N VAL A 72 10.27 0.62 7.91
CA VAL A 72 10.40 -0.82 7.72
C VAL A 72 10.47 -1.50 9.08
N SER A 73 9.42 -2.23 9.46
CA SER A 73 9.41 -3.01 10.71
C SER A 73 10.05 -4.39 10.57
N ALA A 74 9.94 -5.02 9.39
CA ALA A 74 10.54 -6.32 9.09
C ALA A 74 10.69 -6.53 7.58
N VAL A 75 11.61 -7.42 7.17
CA VAL A 75 11.70 -7.90 5.79
C VAL A 75 10.73 -9.07 5.61
N LEU A 76 9.96 -9.07 4.52
CA LEU A 76 9.04 -10.16 4.20
C LEU A 76 9.78 -11.36 3.62
N THR A 77 9.52 -12.55 4.16
CA THR A 77 9.91 -13.83 3.57
C THR A 77 8.74 -14.39 2.78
N SER A 78 8.92 -14.58 1.47
CA SER A 78 7.93 -15.26 0.64
C SER A 78 8.09 -16.78 0.81
N ALA A 79 6.99 -17.48 1.04
CA ALA A 79 6.95 -18.94 1.14
C ALA A 79 5.80 -19.49 0.28
N ARG A 80 5.98 -20.71 -0.25
CA ARG A 80 4.96 -21.45 -1.00
C ARG A 80 4.96 -22.89 -0.52
N TYR A 81 3.78 -23.41 -0.23
CA TYR A 81 3.56 -24.84 -0.04
C TYR A 81 2.76 -25.36 -1.25
N THR A 82 3.18 -26.50 -1.78
CA THR A 82 2.42 -27.26 -2.78
C THR A 82 2.27 -28.66 -2.21
N GLY A 83 1.05 -29.02 -1.80
CA GLY A 83 0.74 -30.40 -1.41
C GLY A 83 0.60 -31.29 -2.65
N ASN A 84 0.76 -32.61 -2.45
CA ASN A 84 0.38 -33.61 -3.45
C ASN A 84 -1.15 -33.76 -3.52
#